data_AF-A0A498KRU4-F1
#
_entry.id   AF-A0A498KRU4-F1
#
_cell.length_a   1.000
_cell.length_b   1.000
_cell.length_c   1.000
_cell.angle_alpha   90.00
_cell.angle_beta   90.00
_cell.angle_gamma   90.00
#
_symmetry.space_group_name_H-M   'P 1'
#
loop_
_entity.id
_entity.type
_entity.pdbx_description
1 polymer ?
#
loop_
_entity_poly.entity_id
_entity_poly.type
_entity_poly.pdbx_seq_one_letter_code
_entity_poly.pdbx_strand_id
1 'polypeptide(L)'
;MTGAFAHGAIFFIRDYNPEQNEDNVLARMLDHKEAIISHLSWASLFLGFHTLGLYVHNDVMLAFGTPEKQILIEPIFAQWIQSAHGKTSYGFDVLLSSTNGPAFNAGRSIWLPGWLNAVNENSNSLFLTIGPGDFLVHHAIALGLHTTTLILVKGALDARGSKLMPDKKDFGYSFPCDGPGRGGTCDISAWDAFYLAVFWMLNTIGWELIETLAWAHERTPLANLIRWRDKPVALSIVQARLVGLAHFSVGYIFTYAAFLIASTSGKFG
;
A
#
# COMPACT_ATOMS: atom_id res chain seq x y z
N MET A 1 1.92 -9.85 -2.06
CA MET A 1 0.88 -9.20 -2.89
C MET A 1 1.39 -8.79 -4.27
N THR A 2 2.39 -7.90 -4.37
CA THR A 2 2.98 -7.43 -5.65
C THR A 2 3.39 -8.56 -6.60
N GLY A 3 4.02 -9.63 -6.08
CA GLY A 3 4.38 -10.81 -6.86
C GLY A 3 3.19 -11.54 -7.49
N ALA A 4 2.05 -11.64 -6.80
CA ALA A 4 0.86 -12.30 -7.35
C ALA A 4 0.33 -11.56 -8.59
N PHE A 5 0.28 -10.23 -8.54
CA PHE A 5 -0.11 -9.40 -9.69
C PHE A 5 0.92 -9.43 -10.82
N ALA A 6 2.22 -9.47 -10.50
CA ALA A 6 3.27 -9.65 -11.50
C ALA A 6 3.10 -10.98 -12.26
N HIS A 7 2.85 -12.07 -11.53
CA HIS A 7 2.56 -13.37 -12.15
C HIS A 7 1.23 -13.38 -12.92
N GLY A 8 0.21 -12.65 -12.46
CA GLY A 8 -1.02 -12.44 -13.23
C GLY A 8 -0.78 -11.72 -14.56
N ALA A 9 0.07 -10.68 -14.57
CA ALA A 9 0.47 -9.99 -15.80
C ALA A 9 1.28 -10.89 -16.74
N ILE A 10 2.18 -11.73 -16.20
CA ILE A 10 2.91 -12.74 -16.97
C ILE A 10 1.95 -13.74 -17.61
N PHE A 11 0.96 -14.24 -16.84
CA PHE A 11 -0.10 -15.12 -17.35
C PHE A 11 -0.86 -14.47 -18.50
N PHE A 12 -1.27 -13.20 -18.36
CA PHE A 12 -1.98 -12.49 -19.43
C PHE A 12 -1.16 -12.34 -20.72
N ILE A 13 0.17 -12.24 -20.61
CA ILE A 13 1.04 -12.14 -21.80
C ILE A 13 1.28 -13.51 -22.44
N ARG A 14 1.65 -14.50 -21.64
CA ARG A 14 2.20 -15.77 -22.13
C ARG A 14 1.14 -16.86 -22.34
N ASP A 15 0.18 -16.93 -21.43
CA ASP A 15 -0.66 -18.13 -21.27
C ASP A 15 -2.13 -17.85 -21.58
N TYR A 16 -2.58 -16.59 -21.48
CA TYR A 16 -3.96 -16.23 -21.78
C TYR A 16 -4.28 -16.40 -23.28
N ASN A 17 -5.24 -17.28 -23.57
CA ASN A 17 -5.81 -17.50 -24.89
C ASN A 17 -7.24 -16.91 -24.97
N PRO A 18 -7.47 -15.85 -25.76
CA PRO A 18 -8.79 -15.25 -25.92
C PRO A 18 -9.87 -16.22 -26.43
N GLU A 19 -9.54 -17.11 -27.37
CA GLU A 19 -10.49 -18.04 -27.98
C GLU A 19 -11.03 -19.05 -26.96
N GLN A 20 -10.16 -19.53 -26.06
CA GLN A 20 -10.56 -20.46 -25.00
C GLN A 20 -11.32 -19.79 -23.86
N ASN A 21 -11.25 -18.46 -23.76
CA ASN A 21 -11.86 -17.68 -22.69
C ASN A 21 -13.03 -16.81 -23.18
N GLU A 22 -13.51 -17.06 -24.40
CA GLU A 22 -14.63 -16.32 -24.98
C GLU A 22 -15.86 -16.38 -24.06
N ASP A 23 -16.56 -15.25 -23.94
CA ASP A 23 -17.77 -15.05 -23.12
C ASP A 23 -17.68 -15.33 -21.62
N ASN A 24 -16.50 -15.67 -21.09
CA ASN A 24 -16.32 -15.92 -19.67
C ASN A 24 -16.05 -14.62 -18.86
N VAL A 25 -15.97 -14.76 -17.53
CA VAL A 25 -15.77 -13.60 -16.63
C VAL A 25 -14.42 -12.90 -16.84
N LEU A 26 -13.40 -13.62 -17.29
CA LEU A 26 -12.05 -13.10 -17.51
C LEU A 26 -11.99 -12.26 -18.80
N ALA A 27 -12.60 -12.74 -19.89
CA ALA A 27 -12.74 -11.96 -21.12
C ALA A 27 -13.60 -10.71 -20.89
N ARG A 28 -14.77 -10.88 -20.25
CA ARG A 28 -15.65 -9.74 -19.92
C ARG A 28 -14.93 -8.66 -19.14
N MET A 29 -14.12 -9.03 -18.14
CA MET A 29 -13.31 -8.08 -17.36
C MET A 29 -12.34 -7.29 -18.23
N LEU A 30 -11.69 -7.93 -19.22
CA LEU A 30 -10.79 -7.24 -20.14
C LEU A 30 -11.55 -6.25 -21.06
N ASP A 31 -12.78 -6.56 -21.44
CA ASP A 31 -13.61 -5.70 -22.31
C ASP A 31 -13.98 -4.36 -21.65
N HIS A 32 -14.00 -4.29 -20.32
CA HIS A 32 -14.29 -3.05 -19.57
C HIS A 32 -13.12 -2.62 -18.66
N LYS A 33 -11.89 -2.98 -19.02
CA LYS A 33 -10.69 -2.66 -18.22
C LYS A 33 -10.55 -1.16 -17.93
N GLU A 34 -10.94 -0.29 -18.86
CA GLU A 34 -10.87 1.16 -18.72
C GLU A 34 -11.79 1.65 -17.60
N ALA A 35 -12.95 1.02 -17.41
CA ALA A 35 -13.86 1.34 -16.31
C ALA A 35 -13.21 0.97 -14.96
N ILE A 36 -12.61 -0.22 -14.85
CA ILE A 36 -11.91 -0.65 -13.64
C ILE A 36 -10.76 0.31 -13.29
N ILE A 37 -9.91 0.61 -14.28
CA ILE A 37 -8.74 1.49 -14.10
C ILE A 37 -9.18 2.91 -13.71
N SER A 38 -10.22 3.46 -14.35
CA SER A 38 -10.70 4.81 -14.05
C SER A 38 -11.31 4.93 -12.66
N HIS A 39 -12.05 3.93 -12.18
CA HIS A 39 -12.61 3.95 -10.82
C HIS A 39 -11.51 3.82 -9.75
N LEU A 40 -10.51 2.95 -9.97
CA LEU A 40 -9.35 2.88 -9.09
C LEU A 40 -8.56 4.21 -9.09
N SER A 41 -8.41 4.85 -10.24
CA SER A 41 -7.80 6.18 -10.34
C SER A 41 -8.59 7.24 -9.57
N TRP A 42 -9.91 7.24 -9.69
CA TRP A 42 -10.78 8.16 -8.94
C TRP A 42 -10.64 7.94 -7.43
N ALA A 43 -10.68 6.69 -6.96
CA ALA A 43 -10.55 6.36 -5.54
C ALA A 43 -9.18 6.81 -4.99
N SER A 44 -8.09 6.54 -5.71
CA SER A 44 -6.75 7.01 -5.34
C SER A 44 -6.66 8.53 -5.27
N LEU A 45 -7.19 9.25 -6.25
CA LEU A 45 -7.18 10.72 -6.25
C LEU A 45 -8.05 11.28 -5.11
N PHE A 46 -9.25 10.73 -4.92
CA PHE A 46 -10.16 11.12 -3.86
C PHE A 46 -9.50 10.96 -2.49
N LEU A 47 -8.97 9.77 -2.20
CA LEU A 47 -8.28 9.51 -0.93
C LEU A 47 -7.06 10.42 -0.78
N GLY A 48 -6.28 10.61 -1.85
CA GLY A 48 -5.08 11.45 -1.84
C GLY A 48 -5.36 12.90 -1.49
N PHE A 49 -6.31 13.53 -2.19
CA PHE A 49 -6.65 14.94 -1.96
C PHE A 49 -7.19 15.19 -0.56
N HIS A 50 -8.10 14.34 -0.07
CA HIS A 50 -8.74 14.58 1.23
C HIS A 50 -7.82 14.22 2.39
N THR A 51 -7.08 13.12 2.31
CA THR A 51 -6.18 12.69 3.40
C THR A 51 -5.05 13.68 3.56
N LEU A 52 -4.34 14.00 2.47
CA LEU A 52 -3.24 14.98 2.51
C LEU A 52 -3.77 16.37 2.87
N GLY A 53 -4.93 16.77 2.34
CA GLY A 53 -5.56 18.05 2.64
C GLY A 53 -5.85 18.22 4.14
N LEU A 54 -6.34 17.17 4.81
CA LEU A 54 -6.58 17.19 6.26
C LEU A 54 -5.28 17.24 7.07
N TYR A 55 -4.25 16.47 6.69
CA TYR A 55 -2.94 16.56 7.34
C TYR A 55 -2.36 17.98 7.25
N VAL A 56 -2.32 18.56 6.05
CA VAL A 56 -1.79 19.91 5.83
C VAL A 56 -2.63 20.96 6.57
N HIS A 57 -3.96 20.85 6.55
CA HIS A 57 -4.83 21.74 7.32
C HIS A 57 -4.50 21.69 8.81
N ASN A 58 -4.39 20.48 9.39
CA ASN A 58 -4.12 20.29 10.81
C ASN A 58 -2.72 20.80 11.22
N ASP A 59 -1.71 20.62 10.37
CA ASP A 59 -0.37 21.17 10.57
C ASP A 59 -0.37 22.71 10.55
N VAL A 60 -1.09 23.33 9.62
CA VAL A 60 -1.21 24.80 9.55
C VAL A 60 -1.92 25.36 10.78
N MET A 61 -2.99 24.70 11.25
CA MET A 61 -3.70 25.14 12.46
C MET A 61 -2.84 25.01 13.73
N LEU A 62 -1.99 23.97 13.81
CA LEU A 62 -1.00 23.83 14.90
C LEU A 62 0.06 24.91 14.82
N ALA A 63 0.62 25.13 13.62
CA ALA A 63 1.66 26.14 13.41
C ALA A 63 1.18 27.56 13.77
N PHE A 64 -0.11 27.85 13.60
CA PHE A 64 -0.73 29.11 14.00
C PHE A 64 -1.16 29.19 15.47
N GLY A 65 -0.92 28.14 16.27
CA GLY A 65 -1.27 28.13 17.69
C GLY A 65 -2.77 28.05 17.96
N THR A 66 -3.56 27.56 16.99
CA THR A 66 -5.01 27.37 17.11
C THR A 66 -5.39 25.89 16.94
N PRO A 67 -4.95 25.00 17.84
CA PRO A 67 -5.20 23.55 17.73
C PRO A 67 -6.69 23.19 17.75
N GLU A 68 -7.53 24.01 18.36
CA GLU A 68 -8.99 23.82 18.41
C GLU A 68 -9.67 23.93 17.04
N LYS A 69 -8.97 24.47 16.03
CA LYS A 69 -9.45 24.58 14.63
C LYS A 69 -9.03 23.41 13.76
N GLN A 70 -8.34 22.43 14.31
CA GLN A 70 -8.07 21.17 13.62
C GLN A 70 -9.39 20.45 13.29
N ILE A 71 -9.38 19.71 12.19
CA ILE A 71 -10.47 18.83 11.81
C ILE A 71 -10.11 17.43 12.32
N LEU A 72 -10.72 17.05 13.44
CA LEU A 72 -10.52 15.76 14.10
C LEU A 72 -11.79 14.91 13.90
N ILE A 73 -11.68 13.88 13.07
CA ILE A 73 -12.80 13.01 12.71
C ILE A 73 -12.68 11.71 13.51
N GLU A 74 -13.71 11.39 14.31
CA GLU A 74 -13.76 10.15 15.06
C GLU A 74 -14.03 8.94 14.14
N PRO A 75 -13.29 7.81 14.28
CA PRO A 75 -13.52 6.59 13.51
C PRO A 75 -14.71 5.79 14.05
N ILE A 76 -15.91 6.38 14.01
CA ILE A 76 -17.15 5.85 14.61
C ILE A 76 -17.44 4.42 14.15
N PHE A 77 -17.21 4.10 12.87
CA PHE A 77 -17.45 2.75 12.36
C PHE A 77 -16.52 1.70 12.99
N ALA A 78 -15.26 2.05 13.21
CA ALA A 78 -14.31 1.14 13.86
C ALA A 78 -14.57 1.05 15.37
N GLN A 79 -14.93 2.15 16.03
CA GLN A 79 -15.35 2.17 17.44
C GLN A 79 -16.62 1.33 17.66
N TRP A 80 -17.56 1.39 16.71
CA TRP A 80 -18.75 0.54 16.69
C TRP A 80 -18.39 -0.95 16.58
N ILE A 81 -17.42 -1.32 15.73
CA ILE A 81 -16.93 -2.72 15.65
C ILE A 81 -16.31 -3.16 16.98
N GLN A 82 -15.46 -2.32 17.60
CA GLN A 82 -14.88 -2.64 18.91
C GLN A 82 -15.98 -2.87 19.96
N SER A 83 -17.04 -2.06 19.92
CA SER A 83 -18.17 -2.18 20.84
C SER A 83 -19.07 -3.38 20.55
N ALA A 84 -19.30 -3.69 19.27
CA ALA A 84 -19.96 -4.91 18.83
C ALA A 84 -19.25 -6.16 19.33
N HIS A 85 -17.92 -6.09 19.54
CA HIS A 85 -17.09 -7.11 20.15
C HIS A 85 -16.99 -7.02 21.69
N GLY A 86 -17.78 -6.17 22.35
CA GLY A 86 -17.88 -6.12 23.80
C GLY A 86 -16.97 -5.11 24.50
N LYS A 87 -16.30 -4.23 23.74
CA LYS A 87 -15.58 -3.09 24.34
C LYS A 87 -16.55 -2.03 24.81
N THR A 88 -16.47 -1.65 26.07
CA THR A 88 -17.48 -0.78 26.72
C THR A 88 -17.11 0.70 26.74
N SER A 89 -15.84 1.04 26.44
CA SER A 89 -15.30 2.40 26.58
C SER A 89 -15.96 3.46 25.71
N TYR A 90 -16.60 3.07 24.60
CA TYR A 90 -17.23 4.00 23.65
C TYR A 90 -18.72 4.24 23.92
N GLY A 91 -19.33 3.50 24.85
CA GLY A 91 -20.73 3.70 25.22
C GLY A 91 -21.78 3.26 24.20
N PHE A 92 -21.40 2.52 23.15
CA PHE A 92 -22.37 1.87 22.27
C PHE A 92 -22.96 0.61 22.94
N ASP A 93 -24.28 0.52 23.01
CA ASP A 93 -25.02 -0.65 23.51
C ASP A 93 -25.45 -1.54 22.33
N VAL A 94 -24.54 -2.36 21.80
CA VAL A 94 -24.75 -3.15 20.58
C VAL A 94 -24.08 -4.53 20.68
N LEU A 95 -24.78 -5.57 20.24
CA LEU A 95 -24.27 -6.96 20.20
C LEU A 95 -23.62 -7.40 21.52
N LEU A 96 -22.31 -7.61 21.58
CA LEU A 96 -21.62 -8.14 22.76
C LEU A 96 -21.36 -7.10 23.84
N SER A 97 -21.46 -5.79 23.57
CA SER A 97 -21.46 -4.79 24.65
C SER A 97 -22.81 -4.72 25.36
N SER A 98 -23.87 -5.23 24.73
CA SER A 98 -25.21 -5.30 25.31
C SER A 98 -25.42 -6.59 26.10
N THR A 99 -25.50 -6.48 27.42
CA THR A 99 -25.64 -7.63 28.33
C THR A 99 -26.98 -8.38 28.19
N ASN A 100 -27.97 -7.75 27.55
CA ASN A 100 -29.29 -8.33 27.30
C ASN A 100 -29.44 -8.92 25.88
N GLY A 101 -28.43 -8.76 25.03
CA GLY A 101 -28.50 -9.17 23.63
C GLY A 101 -28.49 -10.70 23.44
N PRO A 102 -29.13 -11.24 22.38
CA PRO A 102 -29.07 -12.66 22.07
C PRO A 102 -27.63 -13.16 21.87
N ALA A 103 -26.78 -12.36 21.22
CA ALA A 103 -25.36 -12.68 21.00
C ALA A 103 -24.59 -12.83 22.32
N PHE A 104 -24.83 -11.93 23.27
CA PHE A 104 -24.24 -11.99 24.60
C PHE A 104 -24.72 -13.23 25.37
N ASN A 105 -26.04 -13.46 25.40
CA ASN A 105 -26.63 -14.57 26.14
C ASN A 105 -26.19 -15.94 25.60
N ALA A 106 -26.01 -16.09 24.28
CA ALA A 106 -25.56 -17.32 23.67
C ALA A 106 -24.10 -17.68 24.03
N GLY A 107 -23.22 -16.69 24.19
CA GLY A 107 -21.80 -16.90 24.48
C GLY A 107 -21.43 -16.93 25.97
N ARG A 108 -22.35 -16.50 26.85
CA ARG A 108 -22.08 -16.15 28.26
C ARG A 108 -21.43 -17.25 29.10
N SER A 109 -21.68 -18.53 28.81
CA SER A 109 -21.21 -19.65 29.64
C SER A 109 -19.91 -20.30 29.18
N ILE A 110 -19.37 -19.92 28.01
CA ILE A 110 -18.23 -20.63 27.40
C ILE A 110 -17.00 -19.70 27.30
N TRP A 111 -16.91 -18.92 26.23
CA TRP A 111 -15.73 -18.12 25.90
C TRP A 111 -15.90 -16.64 26.24
N LEU A 112 -17.15 -16.17 26.33
CA LEU A 112 -17.47 -14.75 26.41
C LEU A 112 -16.94 -14.06 27.69
N PRO A 113 -17.00 -14.65 28.90
CA PRO A 113 -16.46 -13.99 30.09
C PRO A 113 -14.95 -13.72 29.99
N GLY A 114 -14.18 -14.69 29.49
CA GLY A 114 -12.74 -14.52 29.27
C GLY A 114 -12.44 -13.47 28.19
N TRP A 115 -13.20 -13.50 27.10
CA TRP A 115 -13.10 -12.50 26.04
C TRP A 115 -13.40 -11.08 26.53
N LEU A 116 -14.49 -10.88 27.25
CA LEU A 116 -14.90 -9.57 27.77
C LEU A 116 -13.89 -9.01 28.77
N ASN A 117 -13.30 -9.88 29.60
CA ASN A 117 -12.21 -9.48 30.49
C ASN A 117 -11.01 -8.98 29.68
N ALA A 118 -10.58 -9.72 28.66
CA ALA A 118 -9.43 -9.35 27.85
C ALA A 118 -9.66 -8.07 27.03
N VAL A 119 -10.82 -7.92 26.38
CA VAL A 119 -11.08 -6.76 25.48
C VAL A 119 -11.30 -5.44 26.22
N ASN A 120 -11.67 -5.50 27.51
CA ASN A 120 -11.81 -4.32 28.36
C ASN A 120 -10.59 -4.07 29.26
N GLU A 121 -9.54 -4.88 29.13
CA GLU A 121 -8.29 -4.68 29.85
C GLU A 121 -7.36 -3.74 29.09
N ASN A 122 -7.01 -2.60 29.71
CA ASN A 122 -6.18 -1.57 29.09
C ASN A 122 -4.67 -1.88 29.09
N SER A 123 -4.25 -3.03 29.63
CA SER A 123 -2.84 -3.42 29.76
C SER A 123 -2.33 -4.23 28.56
N ASN A 124 -3.23 -4.70 27.69
CA ASN A 124 -2.90 -5.52 26.54
C ASN A 124 -3.13 -4.75 25.22
N SER A 125 -2.84 -5.40 24.08
CA SER A 125 -3.01 -4.81 22.74
C SER A 125 -4.28 -5.28 22.02
N LEU A 126 -5.21 -5.94 22.72
CA LEU A 126 -6.45 -6.45 22.13
C LEU A 126 -7.45 -5.29 21.96
N PHE A 127 -7.72 -4.92 20.71
CA PHE A 127 -8.56 -3.78 20.35
C PHE A 127 -8.16 -2.50 21.09
N LEU A 128 -6.96 -1.97 20.79
CA LEU A 128 -6.51 -0.68 21.31
C LEU A 128 -7.55 0.42 21.06
N THR A 129 -7.61 1.39 21.98
CA THR A 129 -8.52 2.53 21.83
C THR A 129 -8.05 3.40 20.67
N ILE A 130 -8.94 3.58 19.69
CA ILE A 130 -8.71 4.38 18.48
C ILE A 130 -9.43 5.72 18.55
N GLY A 131 -8.86 6.73 17.88
CA GLY A 131 -9.38 8.09 17.77
C GLY A 131 -9.04 8.76 16.44
N PRO A 132 -9.01 10.11 16.38
CA PRO A 132 -8.87 10.85 15.13
C PRO A 132 -7.53 10.65 14.40
N GLY A 133 -6.44 10.42 15.13
CA GLY A 133 -5.15 10.07 14.53
C GLY A 133 -5.22 8.74 13.78
N ASP A 134 -5.87 7.74 14.39
CA ASP A 134 -6.12 6.43 13.77
C ASP A 134 -7.00 6.55 12.53
N PHE A 135 -7.99 7.45 12.54
CA PHE A 135 -8.82 7.70 11.36
C PHE A 135 -7.95 8.14 10.16
N LEU A 136 -7.09 9.14 10.35
CA LEU A 136 -6.27 9.70 9.27
C LEU A 136 -5.24 8.70 8.73
N VAL A 137 -4.54 7.98 9.63
CA VAL A 137 -3.54 6.99 9.23
C VAL A 137 -4.18 5.84 8.44
N HIS A 138 -5.39 5.39 8.81
CA HIS A 138 -6.09 4.34 8.06
C HIS A 138 -6.52 4.80 6.66
N HIS A 139 -6.88 6.08 6.48
CA HIS A 139 -7.17 6.63 5.15
C HIS A 139 -5.92 6.75 4.28
N ALA A 140 -4.76 7.06 4.88
CA ALA A 140 -3.48 7.03 4.18
C ALA A 140 -3.05 5.61 3.80
N ILE A 141 -3.27 4.62 4.67
CA ILE A 141 -3.08 3.20 4.33
C ILE A 141 -4.02 2.81 3.18
N ALA A 142 -5.29 3.22 3.23
CA ALA A 142 -6.25 2.97 2.16
C ALA A 142 -5.78 3.60 0.83
N LEU A 143 -5.27 4.84 0.86
CA LEU A 143 -4.68 5.50 -0.31
C LEU A 143 -3.52 4.67 -0.89
N GLY A 144 -2.60 4.23 -0.04
CA GLY A 144 -1.45 3.42 -0.45
C GLY A 144 -1.87 2.09 -1.09
N LEU A 145 -2.85 1.40 -0.49
CA LEU A 145 -3.41 0.15 -1.01
C LEU A 145 -4.12 0.34 -2.35
N HIS A 146 -4.98 1.36 -2.49
CA HIS A 146 -5.69 1.64 -3.75
C HIS A 146 -4.72 2.04 -4.85
N THR A 147 -3.72 2.85 -4.55
CA THR A 147 -2.74 3.32 -5.55
C THR A 147 -1.79 2.19 -5.98
N THR A 148 -1.31 1.38 -5.04
CA THR A 148 -0.53 0.17 -5.37
C THR A 148 -1.35 -0.79 -6.22
N THR A 149 -2.63 -1.00 -5.89
CA THR A 149 -3.56 -1.84 -6.65
C THR A 149 -3.81 -1.28 -8.05
N LEU A 150 -4.03 0.04 -8.18
CA LEU A 150 -4.19 0.72 -9.46
C LEU A 150 -3.01 0.44 -10.39
N ILE A 151 -1.78 0.63 -9.90
CA ILE A 151 -0.57 0.44 -10.70
C ILE A 151 -0.45 -1.02 -11.17
N LEU A 152 -0.65 -1.97 -10.26
CA LEU A 152 -0.55 -3.41 -10.56
C LEU A 152 -1.66 -3.89 -11.51
N VAL A 153 -2.91 -3.51 -11.24
CA VAL A 153 -4.08 -3.88 -12.06
C VAL A 153 -3.95 -3.29 -13.45
N LYS A 154 -3.64 -1.99 -13.56
CA LYS A 154 -3.43 -1.34 -14.86
C LYS A 154 -2.27 -1.99 -15.62
N GLY A 155 -1.18 -2.30 -14.93
CA GLY A 155 -0.04 -3.02 -15.51
C GLY A 155 -0.42 -4.37 -16.10
N ALA A 156 -1.28 -5.13 -15.42
CA ALA A 156 -1.76 -6.43 -15.88
C ALA A 156 -2.80 -6.31 -17.02
N LEU A 157 -3.77 -5.41 -16.92
CA LEU A 157 -4.83 -5.25 -17.92
C LEU A 157 -4.34 -4.62 -19.25
N ASP A 158 -3.27 -3.82 -19.19
CA ASP A 158 -2.60 -3.26 -20.38
C ASP A 158 -1.38 -4.07 -20.83
N ALA A 159 -1.16 -5.27 -20.25
CA ALA A 159 0.01 -6.09 -20.51
C ALA A 159 0.05 -6.62 -21.95
N ARG A 160 -1.12 -6.97 -22.50
CA ARG A 160 -1.22 -7.49 -23.88
C ARG A 160 -1.21 -6.39 -24.94
N GLY A 161 -1.67 -5.20 -24.58
CA GLY A 161 -1.77 -4.06 -25.50
C GLY A 161 -2.49 -2.88 -24.86
N SER A 162 -2.12 -1.68 -25.29
CA SER A 162 -2.81 -0.43 -24.99
C SER A 162 -2.96 0.41 -26.26
N LYS A 163 -3.68 1.54 -26.20
CA LYS A 163 -3.78 2.45 -27.36
C LYS A 163 -2.42 2.97 -27.86
N LEU A 164 -1.45 3.14 -26.95
CA LEU A 164 -0.12 3.66 -27.28
C LEU A 164 0.79 2.59 -27.93
N MET A 165 0.65 1.33 -27.50
CA MET A 165 1.40 0.18 -28.00
C MET A 165 0.46 -1.04 -28.05
N PRO A 166 -0.27 -1.24 -29.16
CA PRO A 166 -1.29 -2.29 -29.28
C PRO A 166 -0.72 -3.71 -29.31
N ASP A 167 0.49 -3.87 -29.80
CA ASP A 167 1.23 -5.13 -30.02
C ASP A 167 2.14 -5.51 -28.84
N LYS A 168 1.89 -4.96 -27.65
CA LYS A 168 2.74 -5.13 -26.47
C LYS A 168 3.02 -6.58 -26.10
N LYS A 169 2.05 -7.48 -26.29
CA LYS A 169 2.20 -8.92 -26.02
C LYS A 169 3.39 -9.55 -26.76
N ASP A 170 3.74 -9.03 -27.94
CA ASP A 170 4.78 -9.60 -28.81
C ASP A 170 6.20 -9.30 -28.29
N PHE A 171 6.33 -8.34 -27.37
CA PHE A 171 7.60 -7.94 -26.74
C PHE A 171 7.84 -8.63 -25.38
N GLY A 172 6.84 -9.37 -24.89
CA GLY A 172 6.92 -10.09 -23.62
C GLY A 172 6.73 -9.19 -22.38
N TYR A 173 7.05 -9.75 -21.21
CA TYR A 173 6.78 -9.10 -19.92
C TYR A 173 7.73 -7.94 -19.59
N SER A 174 9.00 -8.06 -19.95
CA SER A 174 10.06 -7.12 -19.57
C SER A 174 10.84 -6.69 -20.79
N PHE A 175 10.73 -5.41 -21.12
CA PHE A 175 11.42 -4.76 -22.23
C PHE A 175 11.56 -3.25 -21.90
N PRO A 176 12.57 -2.56 -22.42
CA PRO A 176 12.95 -1.22 -21.93
C PRO A 176 11.95 -0.11 -22.28
N CYS A 177 11.52 -0.08 -23.55
CA CYS A 177 10.57 0.85 -24.16
C CYS A 177 10.29 0.39 -25.60
N ASP A 178 9.38 1.08 -26.29
CA ASP A 178 9.15 1.00 -27.75
C ASP A 178 9.60 2.32 -28.44
N GLY A 179 10.80 2.76 -28.06
CA GLY A 179 11.48 3.95 -28.59
C GLY A 179 10.91 5.31 -28.15
N PRO A 180 11.57 6.41 -28.56
CA PRO A 180 11.16 7.78 -28.22
C PRO A 180 10.00 8.32 -29.08
N GLY A 181 9.56 7.56 -30.10
CA GLY A 181 8.42 7.94 -30.94
C GLY A 181 7.10 8.00 -30.18
N ARG A 182 6.03 8.51 -30.82
CA ARG A 182 4.67 8.63 -30.24
C ARG A 182 4.59 9.41 -28.92
N GLY A 183 5.51 10.36 -28.71
CA GLY A 183 5.61 11.15 -27.48
C GLY A 183 6.46 10.51 -26.38
N GLY A 184 7.05 9.33 -26.63
CA GLY A 184 7.88 8.59 -25.69
C GLY A 184 7.17 7.40 -25.05
N THR A 185 7.85 6.26 -24.95
CA THR A 185 7.29 4.99 -24.43
C THR A 185 8.11 4.44 -23.26
N CYS A 186 8.74 5.33 -22.50
CA CYS A 186 9.45 4.96 -21.28
C CYS A 186 8.51 4.26 -20.30
N ASP A 187 9.01 3.23 -19.62
CA ASP A 187 8.31 2.52 -18.53
C ASP A 187 6.93 1.96 -18.93
N ILE A 188 6.81 1.50 -20.19
CA ILE A 188 5.54 1.04 -20.78
C ILE A 188 5.25 -0.45 -20.56
N SER A 189 6.27 -1.25 -20.19
CA SER A 189 6.13 -2.70 -20.05
C SER A 189 5.35 -3.08 -18.78
N ALA A 190 4.82 -4.30 -18.73
CA ALA A 190 4.14 -4.79 -17.53
C ALA A 190 5.12 -4.99 -16.36
N TRP A 191 6.40 -5.28 -16.64
CA TRP A 191 7.46 -5.29 -15.65
C TRP A 191 7.72 -3.90 -15.05
N ASP A 192 7.64 -2.83 -15.86
CA ASP A 192 7.82 -1.47 -15.37
C ASP A 192 6.69 -1.06 -14.41
N ALA A 193 5.46 -1.53 -14.65
CA ALA A 193 4.36 -1.36 -13.69
C ALA A 193 4.62 -2.08 -12.37
N PHE A 194 5.19 -3.29 -12.40
CA PHE A 194 5.66 -3.96 -11.17
C PHE A 194 6.75 -3.16 -10.47
N TYR A 195 7.74 -2.66 -11.20
CA TYR A 195 8.80 -1.80 -10.67
C TYR A 195 8.24 -0.56 -9.95
N LEU A 196 7.31 0.16 -10.57
CA LEU A 196 6.64 1.32 -9.95
C LEU A 196 5.80 0.94 -8.73
N ALA A 197 5.10 -0.19 -8.79
CA ALA A 197 4.27 -0.67 -7.69
C ALA A 197 5.08 -1.04 -6.44
N VAL A 198 6.33 -1.48 -6.58
CA VAL A 198 7.18 -1.80 -5.41
C VAL A 198 7.51 -0.53 -4.60
N PHE A 199 7.72 0.63 -5.24
CA PHE A 199 7.88 1.89 -4.49
C PHE A 199 6.62 2.25 -3.70
N TRP A 200 5.44 2.13 -4.32
CA TRP A 200 4.18 2.40 -3.65
C TRP A 200 3.86 1.40 -2.54
N MET A 201 4.21 0.13 -2.74
CA MET A 201 4.11 -0.90 -1.72
C MET A 201 5.02 -0.57 -0.53
N LEU A 202 6.28 -0.23 -0.76
CA LEU A 202 7.20 0.17 0.32
C LEU A 202 6.70 1.42 1.04
N ASN A 203 6.20 2.42 0.31
CA ASN A 203 5.60 3.61 0.90
C ASN A 203 4.35 3.30 1.74
N THR A 204 3.51 2.36 1.29
CA THR A 204 2.31 1.94 2.02
C THR A 204 2.68 1.18 3.29
N ILE A 205 3.68 0.31 3.22
CA ILE A 205 4.20 -0.45 4.37
C ILE A 205 4.89 0.50 5.36
N GLY A 206 5.68 1.45 4.87
CA GLY A 206 6.35 2.43 5.70
C GLY A 206 5.59 3.73 5.87
N TRP A 207 4.26 3.72 5.87
CA TRP A 207 3.51 4.84 6.47
C TRP A 207 3.83 4.97 7.98
N GLU A 208 4.39 3.93 8.60
CA GLU A 208 5.09 3.97 9.90
C GLU A 208 6.46 4.72 9.86
N LEU A 209 6.96 5.16 8.69
CA LEU A 209 8.32 5.68 8.46
C LEU A 209 8.40 7.18 8.10
N ILE A 210 7.28 7.87 7.84
CA ILE A 210 7.32 9.28 7.39
C ILE A 210 8.00 10.22 8.41
N GLU A 211 7.91 9.93 9.71
CA GLU A 211 8.64 10.69 10.75
C GLU A 211 10.16 10.42 10.76
N THR A 212 10.63 9.33 10.16
CA THR A 212 12.01 8.84 10.31
C THR A 212 12.92 9.19 9.12
N LEU A 213 12.35 9.40 7.92
CA LEU A 213 13.13 9.72 6.70
C LEU A 213 13.65 11.16 6.64
N ALA A 214 13.08 12.09 7.42
CA ALA A 214 13.56 13.48 7.50
C ALA A 214 14.95 13.61 8.14
N TRP A 215 15.48 12.56 8.79
CA TRP A 215 16.70 12.63 9.61
C TRP A 215 17.96 12.03 8.96
N ALA A 216 17.86 11.12 7.98
CA ALA A 216 18.98 10.23 7.59
C ALA A 216 19.81 10.68 6.36
N HIS A 217 19.75 11.94 5.92
CA HIS A 217 20.30 12.40 4.62
C HIS A 217 21.83 12.61 4.56
N GLU A 218 22.64 12.25 5.57
CA GLU A 218 24.07 12.57 5.54
C GLU A 218 24.96 11.38 5.91
N ARG A 219 25.75 10.88 4.93
CA ARG A 219 27.19 10.50 5.02
C ARG A 219 27.58 9.24 4.21
N THR A 220 28.42 9.44 3.18
CA THR A 220 29.79 8.86 2.99
C THR A 220 30.15 8.53 1.53
N PRO A 221 31.43 8.76 1.10
CA PRO A 221 31.94 8.32 -0.20
C PRO A 221 33.28 7.52 -0.20
N LEU A 222 33.53 6.87 -1.36
CA LEU A 222 34.79 6.51 -2.07
C LEU A 222 35.37 5.07 -2.08
N ALA A 223 35.82 4.62 -3.27
CA ALA A 223 36.79 3.54 -3.55
C ALA A 223 37.36 3.55 -5.00
N ASN A 224 38.57 2.98 -5.26
CA ASN A 224 38.89 1.91 -6.26
C ASN A 224 40.35 1.85 -6.81
N LEU A 225 40.92 0.64 -6.98
CA LEU A 225 42.19 0.33 -7.68
C LEU A 225 42.27 -1.13 -8.21
N ILE A 226 41.44 -1.54 -9.19
CA ILE A 226 41.55 -2.86 -9.89
C ILE A 226 41.16 -2.70 -11.38
N ARG A 227 41.83 -3.45 -12.28
CA ARG A 227 41.53 -3.51 -13.73
C ARG A 227 40.72 -4.76 -14.09
N TRP A 228 39.82 -4.60 -15.05
CA TRP A 228 38.73 -5.52 -15.39
C TRP A 228 39.14 -6.55 -16.46
N ARG A 229 38.62 -7.78 -16.35
CA ARG A 229 38.81 -8.91 -17.28
C ARG A 229 37.83 -8.88 -18.45
N ASP A 230 36.60 -8.44 -18.22
CA ASP A 230 35.56 -8.25 -19.23
C ASP A 230 35.45 -6.78 -19.62
N LYS A 231 34.96 -6.51 -20.84
CA LYS A 231 34.69 -5.14 -21.29
C LYS A 231 33.62 -4.55 -20.37
N PRO A 232 33.89 -3.44 -19.66
CA PRO A 232 32.88 -2.80 -18.83
C PRO A 232 31.79 -2.24 -19.75
N VAL A 233 30.60 -2.80 -19.66
CA VAL A 233 29.38 -2.28 -20.28
C VAL A 233 28.48 -1.75 -19.17
N ALA A 234 27.75 -0.68 -19.45
CA ALA A 234 26.71 -0.21 -18.55
C ALA A 234 25.61 -1.28 -18.40
N LEU A 235 24.91 -1.26 -17.27
CA LEU A 235 23.72 -2.09 -17.09
C LEU A 235 22.70 -1.75 -18.19
N SER A 236 21.96 -2.76 -18.67
CA SER A 236 20.80 -2.50 -19.51
C SER A 236 19.75 -1.68 -18.74
N ILE A 237 18.83 -1.02 -19.44
CA ILE A 237 17.81 -0.14 -18.83
C ILE A 237 16.99 -0.91 -17.77
N VAL A 238 16.50 -2.10 -18.10
CA VAL A 238 15.74 -2.95 -17.16
C VAL A 238 16.61 -3.40 -16.00
N GLN A 239 17.87 -3.80 -16.24
CA GLN A 239 18.79 -4.17 -15.16
C GLN A 239 19.07 -2.99 -14.24
N ALA A 240 19.23 -1.78 -14.76
CA ALA A 240 19.43 -0.58 -13.94
C ALA A 240 18.22 -0.29 -13.06
N ARG A 241 17.00 -0.41 -13.59
CA ARG A 241 15.76 -0.31 -12.81
C ARG A 241 15.70 -1.37 -11.69
N LEU A 242 16.02 -2.62 -12.00
CA LEU A 242 16.01 -3.71 -11.02
C LEU A 242 17.07 -3.51 -9.93
N VAL A 243 18.31 -3.20 -10.32
CA VAL A 243 19.41 -2.98 -9.38
C VAL A 243 19.12 -1.77 -8.49
N GLY A 244 18.61 -0.67 -9.06
CA GLY A 244 18.17 0.49 -8.30
C GLY A 244 17.04 0.16 -7.32
N LEU A 245 16.03 -0.59 -7.75
CA LEU A 245 14.93 -1.04 -6.90
C LEU A 245 15.42 -1.94 -5.76
N ALA A 246 16.37 -2.83 -6.03
CA ALA A 246 16.96 -3.71 -5.03
C ALA A 246 17.71 -2.90 -3.96
N HIS A 247 18.56 -1.95 -4.36
CA HIS A 247 19.26 -1.08 -3.41
C HIS A 247 18.28 -0.23 -2.60
N PHE A 248 17.27 0.35 -3.27
CA PHE A 248 16.23 1.13 -2.60
C PHE A 248 15.51 0.28 -1.55
N SER A 249 15.06 -0.92 -1.91
CA SER A 249 14.31 -1.81 -1.01
C SER A 249 15.16 -2.25 0.19
N VAL A 250 16.40 -2.67 -0.08
CA VAL A 250 17.35 -3.12 0.96
C VAL A 250 17.69 -1.98 1.91
N GLY A 251 18.01 -0.79 1.38
CA GLY A 251 18.26 0.40 2.17
C GLY A 251 17.06 0.75 3.04
N TYR A 252 15.86 0.78 2.45
CA TYR A 252 14.62 1.07 3.15
C TYR A 252 14.39 0.14 4.36
N ILE A 253 14.53 -1.17 4.14
CA ILE A 253 14.33 -2.18 5.19
C ILE A 253 15.37 -2.04 6.30
N PHE A 254 16.65 -1.93 5.96
CA PHE A 254 17.71 -1.87 6.98
C PHE A 254 17.70 -0.56 7.76
N THR A 255 17.36 0.56 7.12
CA THR A 255 17.19 1.84 7.82
C THR A 255 16.10 1.75 8.87
N TYR A 256 14.92 1.23 8.51
CA TYR A 256 13.82 1.09 9.46
C TYR A 256 14.13 0.07 10.57
N ALA A 257 14.68 -1.10 10.20
CA ALA A 257 15.02 -2.14 11.17
C ALA A 257 16.03 -1.64 12.22
N ALA A 258 17.06 -0.91 11.79
CA ALA A 258 18.04 -0.34 12.71
C ALA A 258 17.39 0.66 13.67
N PHE A 259 16.54 1.57 13.16
CA PHE A 259 15.83 2.53 13.99
C PHE A 259 14.88 1.86 14.98
N LEU A 260 14.02 0.94 14.53
CA LEU A 260 13.03 0.26 15.37
C LEU A 260 13.70 -0.48 16.52
N ILE A 261 14.76 -1.26 16.23
CA ILE A 261 15.50 -2.02 17.23
C ILE A 261 16.16 -1.07 18.23
N ALA A 262 16.88 -0.05 17.75
CA ALA A 262 17.63 0.85 18.63
C ALA A 262 16.72 1.74 19.49
N SER A 263 15.66 2.30 18.92
CA SER A 263 14.71 3.18 19.63
C SER A 263 13.90 2.43 20.70
N THR A 264 13.50 1.19 20.41
CA THR A 264 12.74 0.37 21.35
C THR A 264 13.63 -0.21 22.45
N SER A 265 14.74 -0.85 22.08
CA SER A 265 15.64 -1.47 23.06
C SER A 265 16.38 -0.43 23.91
N GLY A 266 16.66 0.76 23.39
CA GLY A 266 17.28 1.84 24.17
C GLY A 266 16.40 2.38 25.31
N LYS A 267 15.08 2.19 25.25
CA LYS A 267 14.13 2.67 26.27
C LYS A 267 13.60 1.57 27.18
N PHE A 268 13.48 0.34 26.67
CA PHE A 268 12.83 -0.78 27.36
C PHE A 268 13.69 -2.03 27.52
N GLY A 269 14.91 -2.04 26.97
CA GLY A 269 15.86 -3.17 27.03
C GLY A 269 16.82 -3.11 28.20
#